data_AF-A0A1F8LS08-F1
#
_entry.id   AF-A0A1F8LS08-F1
#
_cell.length_a   1.000
_cell.length_b   1.000
_cell.length_c   1.000
_cell.angle_alpha   90.00
_cell.angle_beta   90.00
_cell.angle_gamma   90.00
#
_symmetry.space_group_name_H-M   'P 1'
#
loop_
_entity.id
_entity.type
_entity.pdbx_description
1 polymer ?
#
loop_
_entity_poly.entity_id
_entity_poly.type
_entity_poly.pdbx_seq_one_letter_code
_entity_poly.pdbx_strand_id
1 'polypeptide(L)' 'MLEMKKAAISFEAQELMELERIITDSDEKEALRYLKKLVYDRISQAQTGRLKSHLDSSSDTVADFHAKNK' A
#
# COMPACT_ATOMS: atom_id res chain seq x y z
N MET A 1 8.72 8.88 5.70
CA MET A 1 8.24 8.90 7.09
C MET A 1 7.22 7.78 7.25
N LEU A 2 7.50 6.80 8.11
CA LEU A 2 6.57 5.69 8.40
C LEU A 2 5.53 6.19 9.40
N GLU A 3 4.35 6.59 8.93
CA GLU A 3 3.22 6.93 9.79
C GLU A 3 2.29 5.71 9.92
N MET A 4 2.01 5.26 11.15
CA MET A 4 0.98 4.24 11.38
C MET A 4 -0.41 4.86 11.19
N LYS A 5 -1.02 4.59 10.02
CA LYS A 5 -2.40 4.99 9.70
C LYS A 5 -3.26 3.74 9.50
N LYS A 6 -4.53 3.82 9.88
CA LYS A 6 -5.52 2.79 9.55
C LYS A 6 -5.61 2.68 8.02
N ALA A 7 -5.51 1.46 7.50
CA ALA A 7 -5.67 1.17 6.07
C ALA A 7 -6.89 0.27 5.88
N ALA A 8 -7.83 0.70 5.05
CA ALA A 8 -8.87 -0.17 4.54
C ALA A 8 -8.29 -0.99 3.37
N ILE A 9 -8.42 -2.31 3.43
CA ILE A 9 -7.92 -3.21 2.38
C ILE A 9 -9.13 -3.86 1.74
N SER A 10 -9.34 -3.55 0.46
CA SER A 10 -10.35 -4.22 -0.35
C SER A 10 -9.78 -5.53 -0.88
N PHE A 11 -10.65 -6.53 -0.98
CA PHE A 11 -10.33 -7.80 -1.62
C PHE A 11 -11.00 -7.84 -2.99
N GLU A 12 -10.26 -8.28 -4.00
CA GLU A 12 -10.81 -8.63 -5.30
C GLU A 12 -11.49 -10.00 -5.22
N ALA A 13 -12.36 -10.29 -6.19
CA ALA A 13 -13.09 -11.56 -6.23
C ALA A 13 -12.16 -12.79 -6.17
N GLN A 14 -11.04 -12.77 -6.89
CA GLN A 14 -10.07 -13.87 -6.87
C GLN A 14 -9.39 -14.02 -5.51
N GLU A 15 -9.16 -12.92 -4.80
CA GLU A 15 -8.54 -12.94 -3.47
C GLU A 15 -9.50 -13.50 -2.41
N LEU A 16 -10.79 -13.20 -2.54
CA LEU A 16 -11.84 -13.79 -1.71
C LEU A 16 -11.96 -15.30 -1.96
N MET A 17 -11.98 -15.74 -3.22
CA MET A 17 -12.06 -17.17 -3.55
C MET A 17 -10.88 -17.97 -2.97
N GLU A 18 -9.67 -17.42 -3.03
CA GLU A 18 -8.50 -18.06 -2.44
C GLU A 18 -8.59 -18.13 -0.92
N LEU A 19 -9.07 -17.06 -0.28
CA LEU A 19 -9.30 -17.05 1.17
C LEU A 19 -10.38 -18.08 1.57
N GLU A 20 -11.47 -18.19 0.81
CA GLU A 20 -12.51 -19.20 1.04
C GLU A 20 -11.98 -20.62 0.91
N ARG A 21 -11.11 -20.89 -0.09
CA ARG A 21 -10.43 -22.18 -0.24
C ARG A 21 -9.64 -22.52 1.02
N ILE A 22 -8.80 -21.60 1.47
CA ILE A 22 -7.94 -21.79 2.65
C ILE A 22 -8.78 -22.06 3.92
N ILE A 23 -9.86 -21.29 4.10
CA ILE A 23 -10.78 -21.48 5.24
C ILE A 23 -11.45 -22.86 5.17
N THR A 24 -11.88 -23.27 3.98
CA THR A 24 -12.50 -24.58 3.76
C THR A 24 -11.54 -25.72 4.08
N ASP A 25 -10.27 -25.56 3.68
CA ASP A 25 -9.19 -26.52 3.96
C ASP A 25 -8.73 -26.49 5.43
N SER A 26 -9.25 -25.55 6.24
CA SER A 26 -8.88 -25.34 7.65
C SER A 26 -7.38 -25.18 7.89
N ASP A 27 -6.65 -24.65 6.91
CA ASP A 27 -5.21 -24.40 7.03
C ASP A 27 -4.94 -22.99 7.60
N GLU A 28 -4.89 -22.91 8.92
CA GLU A 28 -4.61 -21.67 9.66
C GLU A 28 -3.26 -21.04 9.30
N LYS A 29 -2.25 -21.87 9.01
CA LYS A 29 -0.89 -21.39 8.68
C LYS A 29 -0.89 -20.74 7.31
N GLU A 30 -1.56 -21.36 6.36
CA GLU A 30 -1.73 -20.79 5.03
C GLU A 30 -2.58 -19.51 5.08
N ALA A 31 -3.65 -19.47 5.87
CA ALA A 31 -4.47 -18.27 6.06
C ALA A 31 -3.63 -17.08 6.57
N LEU A 32 -2.83 -17.32 7.61
CA LEU A 32 -1.98 -16.28 8.19
C LEU A 32 -0.92 -15.79 7.18
N ARG A 33 -0.31 -16.72 6.43
CA ARG A 33 0.68 -16.40 5.40
C ARG A 33 0.06 -15.57 4.28
N TYR A 34 -1.11 -15.99 3.81
CA TYR A 34 -1.85 -15.33 2.73
C TYR A 34 -2.25 -13.91 3.13
N LEU A 35 -2.91 -13.76 4.28
CA LEU A 35 -3.35 -12.45 4.78
C LEU A 35 -2.16 -11.51 5.02
N LYS A 36 -1.06 -11.98 5.63
CA LYS A 36 0.14 -11.14 5.83
C LYS A 36 0.70 -10.63 4.51
N LYS A 37 0.80 -11.50 3.51
CA LYS A 37 1.32 -11.13 2.20
C LYS A 37 0.41 -10.09 1.54
N LEU A 38 -0.89 -10.37 1.44
CA LEU A 38 -1.87 -9.50 0.80
C LEU A 38 -1.93 -8.11 1.47
N VAL A 39 -1.97 -8.08 2.80
CA VAL A 39 -1.98 -6.84 3.59
C VAL A 39 -0.71 -6.03 3.37
N TYR A 40 0.46 -6.67 3.43
CA TYR A 40 1.74 -6.01 3.26
C TYR A 40 1.90 -5.43 1.86
N ASP A 41 1.56 -6.22 0.84
CA ASP A 41 1.66 -5.81 -0.56
C ASP A 41 0.76 -4.59 -0.85
N ARG A 42 -0.49 -4.60 -0.37
CA ARG A 42 -1.42 -3.47 -0.51
C ARG A 42 -0.92 -2.20 0.19
N ILE A 43 -0.40 -2.33 1.42
CA ILE A 43 0.16 -1.18 2.15
C ILE A 43 1.40 -0.65 1.43
N SER A 44 2.30 -1.53 0.99
CA SER A 44 3.52 -1.17 0.27
C SER A 44 3.22 -0.43 -1.03
N GLN A 45 2.25 -0.92 -1.82
CA GLN A 45 1.80 -0.28 -3.04
C GLN A 45 1.19 1.10 -2.77
N ALA A 46 0.31 1.22 -1.77
CA ALA A 46 -0.32 2.48 -1.40
C ALA A 46 0.72 3.54 -0.93
N GLN A 47 1.75 3.12 -0.20
CA GLN A 47 2.83 4.01 0.23
C GLN A 47 3.74 4.42 -0.93
N THR A 48 4.10 3.48 -1.81
CA THR A 48 4.95 3.74 -2.98
C THR A 48 4.28 4.72 -3.94
N GLY A 49 2.98 4.55 -4.20
CA GLY A 49 2.20 5.46 -5.05
C GLY A 49 2.17 6.89 -4.51
N ARG A 50 1.98 7.05 -3.18
CA ARG A 50 2.02 8.36 -2.52
C ARG A 50 3.40 8.99 -2.55
N LEU A 51 4.46 8.21 -2.37
CA LEU A 51 5.83 8.72 -2.44
C LEU A 51 6.13 9.25 -3.84
N LYS A 52 5.76 8.50 -4.89
CA LYS A 52 5.89 8.95 -6.28
C LYS A 52 5.10 10.21 -6.55
N SER A 53 3.82 10.28 -6.18
CA SER A 53 3.03 11.49 -6.41
C SER A 53 3.61 12.73 -5.72
N HIS A 54 4.19 12.57 -4.52
CA HIS A 54 4.86 13.67 -3.84
C HIS A 54 6.14 14.13 -4.55
N LEU A 55 6.93 13.19 -5.08
CA LEU A 55 8.13 13.50 -5.86
C LEU A 55 7.78 14.13 -7.23
N ASP A 56 6.73 13.64 -7.90
CA ASP A 56 6.31 14.14 -9.22
C ASP A 56 5.59 15.50 -9.12
N SER A 57 4.89 15.76 -8.01
CA SER A 57 4.23 17.06 -7.74
C SER A 57 5.19 18.18 -7.36
N SER A 58 6.46 17.85 -7.11
CA SER A 58 7.51 18.83 -6.84
C SER A 58 7.94 19.48 -8.17
N SER A 59 7.14 20.43 -8.65
CA SER A 59 7.62 21.48 -9.54
C SER A 59 8.92 22.03 -8.96
N ASP A 60 9.94 22.19 -9.81
CA ASP A 60 11.32 22.52 -9.50
C ASP A 60 11.47 23.37 -8.23
N THR A 61 11.58 22.69 -7.08
CA THR A 61 11.58 23.33 -5.76
C THR A 61 12.75 24.30 -5.60
N VAL A 62 13.80 24.10 -6.40
CA VAL A 62 14.97 24.98 -6.44
C VAL A 62 14.62 26.28 -7.17
N ALA A 63 13.92 26.21 -8.30
CA ALA A 63 13.44 27.40 -9.01
C ALA A 63 12.47 28.24 -8.15
N ASP A 64 11.52 27.60 -7.47
CA ASP A 64 10.55 28.29 -6.60
C ASP A 64 11.21 28.94 -5.37
N PHE A 65 12.26 28.32 -4.82
CA PHE A 65 13.03 28.90 -3.71
C PHE A 65 13.85 30.11 -4.14
N HIS A 66 14.44 30.10 -5.34
CA HIS A 66 15.16 31.25 -5.88
C HIS A 66 14.22 32.40 -6.24
N ALA A 67 13.01 32.13 -6.73
CA ALA A 67 12.02 33.14 -7.06
C ALA A 67 11.45 33.86 -5.82
N LYS A 68 11.32 33.17 -4.69
CA LYS A 68 10.81 33.76 -3.43
C LYS A 68 11.83 34.57 -2.63
N ASN A 69 13.13 34.37 -2.86
CA ASN A 69 14.21 35.03 -2.11
C ASN A 69 14.91 36.13 -2.92
N LYS A 70 14.21 36.72 -3.90
CA LYS A 70 14.68 37.85 -4.71
C LYS A 70 13.77 39.05 -4.50
#